data_AF-A0A2J8PXD0-F1
#
_entry.id   AF-A0A2J8PXD0-F1
#
_cell.length_a   1.000
_cell.length_b   1.000
_cell.length_c   1.000
_cell.angle_alpha   90.00
_cell.angle_beta   90.00
_cell.angle_gamma   90.00
#
_symmetry.space_group_name_H-M   'P 1'
#
loop_
_entity.id
_entity.type
_entity.pdbx_description
1 polymer ?
#
loop_
_entity_poly.entity_id
_entity_poly.type
_entity_poly.pdbx_seq_one_letter_code
_entity_poly.pdbx_strand_id
1 'polypeptide(L)'
;MASSTGDRSQAVRNGLRAKVLTLDGMNPRVRRVEYAVRGPIVQRALELEQELRQGVKKPFTEVIRANIGDAQAMGQRPITFLRQVLALCVNPDLLSSPNFPDDAKKRAERILQACGGHSLGAYSVSSGIQLIREDVARYIERRDGGIPADPNNVFLSTGASDAIVTVLKLLVAGEGHTRTGVLIPIPQYPLYSATLAELGAVQVDYYLDEERAWALDVAELHRALCQARDHCRPRALCVINPGNPTGQVQTRECIEAVIRFAFEERLFLLADEVYQDNVYAAGSQFHSFKKVLMEMGPPYAGQQELASFHSTSKGYMGECGFRGGYVEVVNMDAAVQQQMLKLMSVRLCPPVPGQALLDLVVSPPAPTDPSFAQFQAEKQAVLAELAAKAKLTEQVFNEAPGISCNPVQGAMYSFPRVQLPPRAVERAQELGLAPDMFFCLRLLEETGICVVPGSGFGQREGTYHFRMTILPPLEKLRLLLEKLSRFHAKFTLEYS
;
A
#
# COMPACT_ATOMS: atom_id res chain seq x y z
N MET A 1 -18.14 8.49 43.57
CA MET A 1 -19.09 9.62 43.70
C MET A 1 -18.35 10.84 44.21
N ALA A 2 -17.96 11.74 43.31
CA ALA A 2 -17.66 13.14 43.60
C ALA A 2 -17.89 13.88 42.27
N SER A 3 -18.93 14.70 42.24
CA SER A 3 -19.57 15.23 41.04
C SER A 3 -18.81 16.45 40.47
N SER A 4 -18.45 16.40 39.19
CA SER A 4 -17.94 17.53 38.40
C SER A 4 -19.06 18.51 37.97
N THR A 5 -19.99 18.81 38.87
CA THR A 5 -21.19 19.62 38.60
C THR A 5 -20.95 21.12 38.59
N GLY A 6 -19.76 21.59 38.96
CA GLY A 6 -19.45 23.04 39.02
C GLY A 6 -19.33 23.73 37.67
N ASP A 7 -18.75 23.07 36.67
CA ASP A 7 -18.26 23.73 35.45
C ASP A 7 -19.33 23.91 34.35
N ARG A 8 -20.40 23.10 34.40
CA ARG A 8 -21.54 23.24 33.47
C ARG A 8 -22.37 24.50 33.72
N SER A 9 -22.29 25.10 34.91
CA SER A 9 -23.16 26.21 35.31
C SER A 9 -22.73 27.58 34.76
N GLN A 10 -21.45 27.77 34.44
CA GLN A 10 -20.93 29.03 33.87
C GLN A 10 -21.08 29.10 32.34
N ALA A 11 -20.95 27.97 31.63
CA ALA A 11 -21.10 27.93 30.17
C ALA A 11 -22.51 28.32 29.69
N VAL A 12 -23.55 28.02 30.49
CA VAL A 12 -24.95 28.39 30.17
C VAL A 12 -25.18 29.90 30.26
N ARG A 13 -24.37 30.65 31.03
CA ARG A 13 -24.54 32.11 31.20
C ARG A 13 -24.01 32.94 30.02
N ASN A 14 -23.15 32.39 29.16
CA ASN A 14 -22.51 33.11 28.05
C ASN A 14 -23.08 32.79 26.65
N GLY A 15 -24.18 32.03 26.53
CA GLY A 15 -24.84 31.76 25.25
C GLY A 15 -24.04 30.91 24.25
N LEU A 16 -22.85 30.45 24.60
CA LEU A 16 -22.02 29.58 23.76
C LEU A 16 -22.48 28.13 23.93
N ARG A 17 -23.17 27.59 22.91
CA ARG A 17 -23.51 26.15 22.86
C ARG A 17 -22.23 25.31 22.86
N ALA A 18 -22.22 24.26 23.68
CA ALA A 18 -21.17 23.24 23.63
C ALA A 18 -21.08 22.62 22.24
N LYS A 19 -19.87 22.29 21.78
CA LYS A 19 -19.66 21.62 20.50
C LYS A 19 -20.28 20.23 20.55
N VAL A 20 -20.99 19.85 19.47
CA VAL A 20 -21.62 18.53 19.34
C VAL A 20 -20.58 17.44 19.03
N LEU A 21 -19.61 17.74 18.16
CA LEU A 21 -18.51 16.84 17.82
C LEU A 21 -17.26 17.24 18.63
N THR A 22 -16.92 16.41 19.61
CA THR A 22 -15.72 16.53 20.46
C THR A 22 -14.96 15.21 20.45
N LEU A 23 -13.72 15.19 20.97
CA LEU A 23 -12.98 13.94 21.14
C LEU A 23 -13.75 12.92 22.00
N ASP A 24 -14.51 13.37 23.01
CA ASP A 24 -15.28 12.44 23.84
C ASP A 24 -16.54 11.92 23.14
N GLY A 25 -17.18 12.76 22.32
CA GLY A 25 -18.43 12.43 21.63
C GLY A 25 -18.27 11.78 20.25
N MET A 26 -17.06 11.75 19.69
CA MET A 26 -16.82 11.13 18.37
C MET A 26 -16.77 9.60 18.45
N ASN A 27 -16.92 8.94 17.30
CA ASN A 27 -16.88 7.49 17.20
C ASN A 27 -15.58 6.92 17.82
N PRO A 28 -15.67 6.09 18.87
CA PRO A 28 -14.49 5.54 19.55
C PRO A 28 -13.62 4.67 18.64
N ARG A 29 -14.18 4.08 17.57
CA ARG A 29 -13.40 3.32 16.59
C ARG A 29 -12.48 4.23 15.79
N VAL A 30 -12.97 5.40 15.38
CA VAL A 30 -12.18 6.41 14.66
C VAL A 30 -11.06 6.96 15.54
N ARG A 31 -11.28 7.10 16.85
CA ARG A 31 -10.21 7.52 17.79
C ARG A 31 -9.04 6.55 17.89
N ARG A 32 -9.28 5.26 17.63
CA ARG A 32 -8.26 4.20 17.65
C ARG A 32 -7.55 4.05 16.30
N VAL A 33 -8.00 4.75 15.27
CA VAL A 33 -7.36 4.69 13.95
C VAL A 33 -6.04 5.46 14.00
N GLU A 34 -4.95 4.75 13.78
CA GLU A 34 -3.62 5.32 13.63
C GLU A 34 -3.09 5.02 12.23
N TYR A 35 -2.46 6.02 11.59
CA TYR A 35 -1.90 5.87 10.25
C TYR A 35 -0.56 6.61 10.13
N ALA A 36 0.51 5.94 10.55
CA ALA A 36 1.83 6.55 10.72
C ALA A 36 2.44 7.15 9.45
N VAL A 37 2.08 6.65 8.26
CA VAL A 37 2.58 7.17 6.97
C VAL A 37 2.22 8.66 6.75
N ARG A 38 1.21 9.17 7.47
CA ARG A 38 0.85 10.60 7.51
C ARG A 38 0.74 11.14 8.95
N GLY A 39 1.54 10.58 9.86
CA GLY A 39 1.53 10.89 11.29
C GLY A 39 2.37 12.11 11.69
N PRO A 40 2.75 12.22 12.98
CA PRO A 40 3.43 13.38 13.56
C PRO A 40 4.71 13.82 12.84
N ILE A 41 5.55 12.89 12.38
CA ILE A 41 6.78 13.23 11.64
C ILE A 41 6.44 14.00 10.35
N VAL A 42 5.36 13.63 9.66
CA VAL A 42 4.95 14.32 8.43
C VAL A 42 4.43 15.71 8.73
N GLN A 43 3.72 15.89 9.85
CA GLN A 43 3.31 17.21 10.31
C GLN A 43 4.52 18.08 10.62
N ARG A 44 5.51 17.54 11.34
CA ARG A 44 6.75 18.27 11.63
C ARG A 44 7.54 18.61 10.37
N ALA A 45 7.58 17.71 9.39
CA ALA A 45 8.20 17.97 8.10
C ALA A 45 7.53 19.14 7.36
N LEU A 46 6.20 19.26 7.42
CA LEU A 46 5.45 20.39 6.85
C LEU A 46 5.77 21.72 7.55
N GLU A 47 5.89 21.70 8.88
CA GLU A 47 6.31 22.87 9.65
C GLU A 47 7.72 23.33 9.27
N LEU A 48 8.66 22.40 9.15
CA LEU A 48 10.03 22.70 8.71
C LEU A 48 10.07 23.28 7.29
N GLU A 49 9.26 22.78 6.37
CA GLU A 49 9.10 23.38 5.04
C GLU A 49 8.58 24.82 5.11
N GLN A 50 7.64 25.10 6.02
CA GLN A 50 7.11 26.44 6.23
C GLN A 50 8.16 27.38 6.86
N GLU A 51 8.91 26.90 7.87
CA GLU A 51 10.02 27.64 8.49
C GLU A 51 11.08 28.02 7.46
N LEU A 52 11.47 27.08 6.58
CA LEU A 52 12.41 27.35 5.48
C LEU A 52 11.89 28.42 4.51
N ARG A 53 10.60 28.37 4.14
CA ARG A 53 9.97 29.40 3.29
C ARG A 53 9.93 30.78 3.96
N GLN A 54 9.89 30.82 5.29
CA GLN A 54 9.97 32.04 6.08
C GLN A 54 11.41 32.53 6.31
N GLY A 55 12.42 31.82 5.78
CA GLY A 55 13.83 32.20 5.89
C GLY A 55 14.50 31.78 7.19
N VAL A 56 13.87 30.91 7.99
CA VAL A 56 14.50 30.35 9.20
C VAL A 56 15.72 29.52 8.77
N LYS A 57 16.89 29.84 9.33
CA LYS A 57 18.13 29.11 9.04
C LYS A 57 18.08 27.72 9.69
N LYS A 58 18.28 26.68 8.87
CA LYS A 58 18.40 25.28 9.29
C LYS A 58 19.71 24.68 8.78
N PRO A 59 20.16 23.52 9.34
CA PRO A 59 21.34 22.80 8.82
C PRO A 59 21.15 22.20 7.41
N PHE A 60 19.96 22.35 6.83
CA PHE A 60 19.58 21.88 5.50
C PHE A 60 18.74 22.96 4.80
N THR A 61 18.64 22.87 3.47
CA THR A 61 17.94 23.85 2.62
C THR A 61 16.59 23.36 2.11
N GLU A 62 16.30 22.06 2.23
CA GLU A 62 15.03 21.46 1.84
C GLU A 62 14.70 20.27 2.75
N VAL A 63 13.41 19.97 2.87
CA VAL A 63 12.94 18.72 3.46
C VAL A 63 12.84 17.67 2.34
N ILE A 64 13.54 16.55 2.51
CA ILE A 64 13.52 15.45 1.57
C ILE A 64 12.49 14.42 2.04
N ARG A 65 11.37 14.35 1.32
CA ARG A 65 10.27 13.42 1.62
C ARG A 65 10.61 12.01 1.17
N ALA A 66 11.21 11.21 2.04
CA ALA A 66 11.46 9.78 1.78
C ALA A 66 10.42 8.86 2.45
N ASN A 67 9.29 9.43 2.85
CA ASN A 67 8.27 8.80 3.68
C ASN A 67 7.09 8.20 2.92
N ILE A 68 6.87 8.56 1.64
CA ILE A 68 5.69 8.14 0.86
C ILE A 68 6.08 7.53 -0.49
N GLY A 69 5.38 6.47 -0.90
CA GLY A 69 5.56 5.87 -2.23
C GLY A 69 4.74 6.58 -3.29
N ASP A 70 5.06 7.85 -3.55
CA ASP A 70 4.44 8.66 -4.60
C ASP A 70 5.45 8.91 -5.72
N ALA A 71 5.43 8.03 -6.73
CA ALA A 71 6.49 7.91 -7.72
C ALA A 71 6.72 9.23 -8.49
N GLN A 72 5.65 9.85 -8.99
CA GLN A 72 5.75 11.08 -9.77
C GLN A 72 6.12 12.29 -8.92
N ALA A 73 5.63 12.37 -7.67
CA ALA A 73 6.06 13.42 -6.74
C ALA A 73 7.57 13.36 -6.43
N MET A 74 8.20 12.19 -6.62
CA MET A 74 9.65 11.99 -6.46
C MET A 74 10.43 12.04 -7.78
N GLY A 75 9.78 12.42 -8.89
CA GLY A 75 10.45 12.66 -10.16
C GLY A 75 10.40 11.50 -11.17
N GLN A 76 9.68 10.41 -10.88
CA GLN A 76 9.41 9.40 -11.92
C GLN A 76 8.61 10.06 -13.07
N ARG A 77 9.10 9.90 -14.29
CA ARG A 77 8.40 10.41 -15.48
C ARG A 77 7.14 9.58 -15.73
N PRO A 78 6.01 10.22 -16.07
CA PRO A 78 4.81 9.47 -16.47
C PRO A 78 5.03 8.76 -17.80
N ILE A 79 4.35 7.63 -17.98
CA ILE A 79 4.39 6.85 -19.23
C ILE A 79 3.57 7.58 -20.30
N THR A 80 4.18 7.84 -21.46
CA THR A 80 3.62 8.72 -22.50
C THR A 80 2.29 8.20 -23.03
N PHE A 81 2.22 6.91 -23.36
CA PHE A 81 1.00 6.29 -23.90
C PHE A 81 -0.20 6.44 -22.96
N LEU A 82 0.01 6.29 -21.64
CA LEU A 82 -1.05 6.42 -20.65
C LEU A 82 -1.63 7.85 -20.65
N ARG A 83 -0.75 8.86 -20.73
CA ARG A 83 -1.14 10.27 -20.77
C ARG A 83 -1.83 10.65 -22.06
N GLN A 84 -1.35 10.13 -23.20
CA GLN A 84 -1.94 10.39 -24.52
C GLN A 84 -3.39 9.90 -24.58
N VAL A 85 -3.63 8.65 -24.22
CA VAL A 85 -4.99 8.09 -24.25
C VAL A 85 -5.91 8.80 -23.27
N LEU A 86 -5.47 9.06 -22.04
CA LEU A 86 -6.30 9.80 -21.08
C LEU A 86 -6.65 11.21 -21.56
N ALA A 87 -5.70 11.92 -22.18
CA ALA A 87 -5.96 13.24 -22.75
C ALA A 87 -7.01 13.18 -23.86
N LEU A 88 -6.94 12.18 -24.74
CA LEU A 88 -7.93 11.93 -25.79
C LEU A 88 -9.31 11.59 -25.20
N CYS A 89 -9.38 10.80 -24.13
CA CYS A 89 -10.65 10.49 -23.49
C CYS A 89 -11.26 11.68 -22.75
N VAL A 90 -10.43 12.55 -22.15
CA VAL A 90 -10.89 13.76 -21.45
C VAL A 90 -11.32 14.85 -22.44
N ASN A 91 -10.62 14.98 -23.57
CA ASN A 91 -10.94 15.91 -24.64
C ASN A 91 -11.01 15.19 -26.01
N PRO A 92 -12.16 14.59 -26.36
CA PRO A 92 -12.32 13.82 -27.59
C PRO A 92 -12.09 14.59 -28.89
N ASP A 93 -12.16 15.93 -28.89
CA ASP A 93 -11.84 16.74 -30.07
C ASP A 93 -10.40 16.51 -30.58
N LEU A 94 -9.51 16.10 -29.67
CA LEU A 94 -8.11 15.75 -29.96
C LEU A 94 -7.96 14.46 -30.77
N LEU A 95 -9.00 13.64 -30.95
CA LEU A 95 -8.96 12.47 -31.83
C LEU A 95 -8.60 12.83 -33.29
N SER A 96 -9.01 14.03 -33.72
CA SER A 96 -8.67 14.57 -35.05
C SER A 96 -7.22 15.09 -35.16
N SER A 97 -6.52 15.25 -34.03
CA SER A 97 -5.18 15.84 -34.00
C SER A 97 -4.13 14.90 -34.61
N PRO A 98 -3.19 15.40 -35.45
CA PRO A 98 -2.07 14.61 -35.95
C PRO A 98 -0.99 14.34 -34.88
N ASN A 99 -1.09 14.96 -33.69
CA ASN A 99 -0.07 14.85 -32.64
C ASN A 99 -0.18 13.58 -31.78
N PHE A 100 -1.20 12.75 -32.02
CA PHE A 100 -1.43 11.51 -31.27
C PHE A 100 -1.31 10.31 -32.20
N PRO A 101 -0.67 9.22 -31.74
CA PRO A 101 -0.54 8.01 -32.55
C PRO A 101 -1.88 7.28 -32.68
N ASP A 102 -2.05 6.54 -33.78
CA ASP A 102 -3.34 5.94 -34.16
C ASP A 102 -3.82 4.87 -33.17
N ASP A 103 -2.92 4.12 -32.55
CA ASP A 103 -3.24 3.17 -31.48
C ASP A 103 -3.76 3.85 -30.21
N ALA A 104 -3.22 5.02 -29.85
CA ALA A 104 -3.76 5.80 -28.74
C ALA A 104 -5.17 6.33 -29.04
N LYS A 105 -5.44 6.79 -30.28
CA LYS A 105 -6.78 7.20 -30.72
C LYS A 105 -7.77 6.05 -30.69
N LYS A 106 -7.43 4.91 -31.30
CA LYS A 106 -8.26 3.69 -31.29
C LYS A 106 -8.57 3.24 -29.87
N ARG A 107 -7.59 3.32 -28.97
CA ARG A 107 -7.78 2.98 -27.55
C ARG A 107 -8.74 3.96 -26.88
N ALA A 108 -8.59 5.25 -27.09
CA ALA A 108 -9.47 6.26 -26.53
C ALA A 108 -10.92 6.09 -27.02
N GLU A 109 -11.12 5.89 -28.33
CA GLU A 109 -12.43 5.62 -28.93
C GLU A 109 -13.09 4.39 -28.32
N ARG A 110 -12.34 3.29 -28.17
CA ARG A 110 -12.82 2.05 -27.55
C ARG A 110 -13.29 2.27 -26.11
N ILE A 111 -12.54 3.03 -25.32
CA ILE A 111 -12.91 3.36 -23.93
C ILE A 111 -14.16 4.25 -23.91
N LEU A 112 -14.20 5.30 -24.74
CA LEU A 112 -15.34 6.22 -24.81
C LEU A 112 -16.61 5.46 -25.24
N GLN A 113 -16.56 4.58 -26.24
CA GLN A 113 -17.69 3.75 -26.67
C GLN A 113 -18.26 2.88 -25.55
N ALA A 114 -17.42 2.43 -24.61
CA ALA A 114 -17.85 1.65 -23.45
C ALA A 114 -18.46 2.50 -22.33
N CYS A 115 -18.32 3.83 -22.39
CA CYS A 115 -18.91 4.77 -21.43
C CYS A 115 -20.31 5.19 -21.85
N GLY A 116 -21.19 5.44 -20.87
CA GLY A 116 -22.49 6.03 -21.12
C GLY A 116 -22.37 7.39 -21.80
N GLY A 117 -23.10 7.60 -22.89
CA GLY A 117 -23.05 8.85 -23.66
C GLY A 117 -21.67 9.16 -24.26
N HIS A 118 -20.81 8.15 -24.40
CA HIS A 118 -19.44 8.28 -24.90
C HIS A 118 -18.58 9.27 -24.13
N SER A 119 -18.78 9.38 -22.81
CA SER A 119 -18.12 10.38 -21.96
C SER A 119 -17.57 9.78 -20.68
N LEU A 120 -16.33 10.14 -20.32
CA LEU A 120 -15.77 9.83 -19.00
C LEU A 120 -16.51 10.55 -17.85
N GLY A 121 -17.37 11.52 -18.14
CA GLY A 121 -18.17 12.23 -17.14
C GLY A 121 -19.40 11.46 -16.66
N ALA A 122 -19.79 10.39 -17.36
CA ALA A 122 -20.93 9.57 -16.97
C ALA A 122 -20.56 8.58 -15.85
N TYR A 123 -21.53 8.23 -15.01
CA TYR A 123 -21.38 7.07 -14.12
C TYR A 123 -21.26 5.78 -14.93
N SER A 124 -20.42 4.86 -14.47
CA SER A 124 -20.45 3.46 -14.92
C SER A 124 -21.30 2.61 -13.98
N VAL A 125 -21.51 1.34 -14.34
CA VAL A 125 -22.09 0.37 -13.39
C VAL A 125 -21.19 0.22 -12.16
N SER A 126 -21.76 -0.16 -11.02
CA SER A 126 -21.05 -0.10 -9.74
C SER A 126 -19.84 -1.00 -9.62
N SER A 127 -19.83 -2.13 -10.33
CA SER A 127 -18.65 -3.02 -10.44
C SER A 127 -17.56 -2.46 -11.37
N GLY A 128 -17.87 -1.40 -12.14
CA GLY A 128 -17.00 -0.81 -13.16
C GLY A 128 -17.39 -1.17 -14.59
N ILE A 129 -16.88 -0.39 -15.54
CA ILE A 129 -17.14 -0.53 -16.99
C ILE A 129 -16.88 -1.97 -17.42
N GLN A 130 -17.87 -2.60 -18.04
CA GLN A 130 -17.82 -4.01 -18.42
C GLN A 130 -16.60 -4.34 -19.29
N LEU A 131 -16.37 -3.54 -20.35
CA LEU A 131 -15.20 -3.70 -21.23
C LEU A 131 -13.90 -3.80 -20.42
N ILE A 132 -13.72 -2.92 -19.44
CA ILE A 132 -12.50 -2.83 -18.63
C ILE A 132 -12.38 -4.03 -17.70
N ARG A 133 -13.49 -4.53 -17.12
CA ARG A 133 -13.48 -5.77 -16.35
C ARG A 133 -13.07 -6.97 -17.19
N GLU A 134 -13.51 -7.03 -18.46
CA GLU A 134 -13.09 -8.06 -19.40
C GLU A 134 -11.61 -7.95 -19.77
N ASP A 135 -11.09 -6.73 -19.94
CA ASP A 135 -9.65 -6.50 -20.17
C ASP A 135 -8.80 -6.89 -18.96
N VAL A 136 -9.28 -6.64 -17.73
CA VAL A 136 -8.64 -7.12 -16.50
C VAL A 136 -8.62 -8.64 -16.45
N ALA A 137 -9.75 -9.31 -16.75
CA ALA A 137 -9.81 -10.77 -16.77
C ALA A 137 -8.83 -11.37 -17.79
N ARG A 138 -8.79 -10.83 -19.03
CA ARG A 138 -7.82 -11.25 -20.05
C ARG A 138 -6.38 -10.98 -19.63
N TYR A 139 -6.12 -9.90 -18.90
CA TYR A 139 -4.79 -9.62 -18.35
C TYR A 139 -4.37 -10.66 -17.30
N ILE A 140 -5.26 -10.99 -16.36
CA ILE A 140 -5.02 -12.01 -15.35
C ILE A 140 -4.73 -13.36 -16.03
N GLU A 141 -5.55 -13.75 -17.01
CA GLU A 141 -5.36 -14.97 -17.77
C GLU A 141 -4.00 -15.03 -18.49
N ARG A 142 -3.59 -13.96 -19.18
CA ARG A 142 -2.27 -13.88 -19.81
C ARG A 142 -1.13 -13.94 -18.79
N ARG A 143 -1.23 -13.18 -17.69
CA ARG A 143 -0.23 -13.14 -16.63
C ARG A 143 -0.05 -14.50 -15.97
N ASP A 144 -1.17 -15.21 -15.76
CA ASP A 144 -1.21 -16.48 -15.03
C ASP A 144 -1.02 -17.70 -15.95
N GLY A 145 -0.60 -17.50 -17.21
CA GLY A 145 -0.21 -18.58 -18.11
C GLY A 145 -1.39 -19.33 -18.75
N GLY A 146 -2.52 -18.65 -18.98
CA GLY A 146 -3.72 -19.21 -19.59
C GLY A 146 -4.76 -19.71 -18.59
N ILE A 147 -4.57 -19.45 -17.30
CA ILE A 147 -5.56 -19.78 -16.26
C ILE A 147 -6.72 -18.78 -16.37
N PRO A 148 -7.97 -19.21 -16.66
CA PRO A 148 -9.07 -18.29 -16.88
C PRO A 148 -9.41 -17.44 -15.64
N ALA A 149 -9.83 -16.21 -15.92
CA ALA A 149 -10.44 -15.28 -14.97
C ALA A 149 -11.83 -14.88 -15.47
N ASP A 150 -12.81 -14.78 -14.57
CA ASP A 150 -14.17 -14.38 -14.91
C ASP A 150 -14.33 -12.85 -14.67
N PRO A 151 -14.73 -12.05 -15.68
CA PRO A 151 -15.02 -10.63 -15.51
C PRO A 151 -16.09 -10.33 -14.43
N ASN A 152 -16.95 -11.29 -14.08
CA ASN A 152 -17.95 -11.16 -13.01
C ASN A 152 -17.34 -11.27 -11.60
N ASN A 153 -16.14 -11.81 -11.49
CA ASN A 153 -15.35 -11.85 -10.25
C ASN A 153 -14.49 -10.61 -10.07
N VAL A 154 -14.43 -9.72 -11.08
CA VAL A 154 -13.64 -8.50 -11.08
C VAL A 154 -14.49 -7.29 -10.69
N PHE A 155 -14.04 -6.56 -9.67
CA PHE A 155 -14.66 -5.32 -9.21
C PHE A 155 -13.65 -4.19 -9.27
N LEU A 156 -13.95 -3.17 -10.08
CA LEU A 156 -13.11 -1.97 -10.16
C LEU A 156 -13.28 -1.12 -8.90
N SER A 157 -12.23 -0.42 -8.50
CA SER A 157 -12.19 0.30 -7.22
C SER A 157 -11.44 1.63 -7.31
N THR A 158 -11.64 2.48 -6.30
CA THR A 158 -10.92 3.76 -6.16
C THR A 158 -9.50 3.53 -5.59
N GLY A 159 -8.69 2.80 -6.36
CA GLY A 159 -7.43 2.19 -5.92
C GLY A 159 -7.65 0.94 -5.07
N ALA A 160 -6.58 0.20 -4.79
CA ALA A 160 -6.66 -1.02 -3.96
C ALA A 160 -7.18 -0.76 -2.54
N SER A 161 -6.91 0.43 -1.98
CA SER A 161 -7.35 0.79 -0.63
C SER A 161 -8.87 0.68 -0.47
N ASP A 162 -9.61 1.09 -1.49
CA ASP A 162 -11.06 1.06 -1.51
C ASP A 162 -11.61 -0.37 -1.55
N ALA A 163 -10.96 -1.24 -2.34
CA ALA A 163 -11.31 -2.64 -2.44
C ALA A 163 -11.02 -3.40 -1.13
N ILE A 164 -9.86 -3.16 -0.52
CA ILE A 164 -9.47 -3.76 0.79
C ILE A 164 -10.51 -3.41 1.86
N VAL A 165 -10.86 -2.12 1.98
CA VAL A 165 -11.88 -1.66 2.94
C VAL A 165 -13.24 -2.32 2.67
N THR A 166 -13.60 -2.49 1.39
CA THR A 166 -14.87 -3.13 1.00
C THR A 166 -14.90 -4.61 1.40
N VAL A 167 -13.85 -5.38 1.10
CA VAL A 167 -13.77 -6.80 1.47
C VAL A 167 -13.73 -6.97 2.99
N LEU A 168 -12.95 -6.16 3.71
CA LEU A 168 -12.91 -6.20 5.18
C LEU A 168 -14.29 -5.86 5.79
N LYS A 169 -15.04 -4.90 5.23
CA LYS A 169 -16.42 -4.59 5.69
C LYS A 169 -17.36 -5.79 5.58
N LEU A 170 -17.19 -6.65 4.56
CA LEU A 170 -18.00 -7.86 4.40
C LEU A 170 -17.62 -8.96 5.41
N LEU A 171 -16.35 -9.01 5.81
CA LEU A 171 -15.81 -10.05 6.71
C LEU A 171 -16.03 -9.76 8.20
N VAL A 172 -16.05 -8.48 8.60
CA VAL A 172 -16.08 -8.08 10.01
C VAL A 172 -17.49 -8.22 10.60
N ALA A 173 -17.63 -9.16 11.55
CA ALA A 173 -18.88 -9.47 12.25
C ALA A 173 -18.59 -9.92 13.70
N GLY A 174 -19.66 -10.19 14.45
CA GLY A 174 -19.59 -10.69 15.83
C GLY A 174 -19.16 -9.65 16.86
N GLU A 175 -19.09 -10.06 18.12
CA GLU A 175 -18.68 -9.27 19.29
C GLU A 175 -17.91 -10.13 20.29
N GLY A 176 -17.13 -9.51 21.18
CA GLY A 176 -16.30 -10.23 22.16
C GLY A 176 -15.43 -11.31 21.51
N HIS A 177 -15.47 -12.53 22.06
CA HIS A 177 -14.73 -13.69 21.53
C HIS A 177 -15.18 -14.14 20.12
N THR A 178 -16.37 -13.75 19.67
CA THR A 178 -16.86 -14.07 18.31
C THR A 178 -16.49 -13.00 17.28
N ARG A 179 -15.86 -11.90 17.72
CA ARG A 179 -15.47 -10.80 16.86
C ARG A 179 -14.48 -11.28 15.80
N THR A 180 -14.68 -10.88 14.56
CA THR A 180 -13.75 -11.21 13.47
C THR A 180 -12.33 -10.74 13.81
N GLY A 181 -11.40 -11.70 13.83
CA GLY A 181 -9.96 -11.48 13.82
C GLY A 181 -9.40 -11.58 12.39
N VAL A 182 -8.44 -10.71 12.07
CA VAL A 182 -7.75 -10.71 10.76
C VAL A 182 -6.25 -10.79 11.00
N LEU A 183 -5.62 -11.82 10.45
CA LEU A 183 -4.17 -12.00 10.48
C LEU A 183 -3.52 -11.02 9.50
N ILE A 184 -2.60 -10.18 9.99
CA ILE A 184 -1.83 -9.23 9.18
C ILE A 184 -0.33 -9.33 9.50
N PRO A 185 0.55 -9.10 8.51
CA PRO A 185 1.99 -9.23 8.70
C PRO A 185 2.50 -8.13 9.61
N ILE A 186 3.50 -8.43 10.44
CA ILE A 186 4.32 -7.45 11.13
C ILE A 186 5.77 -7.60 10.64
N PRO A 187 6.38 -6.56 10.03
CA PRO A 187 5.82 -5.23 9.77
C PRO A 187 4.67 -5.19 8.74
N GLN A 188 3.68 -4.32 8.95
CA GLN A 188 2.47 -4.22 8.11
C GLN A 188 2.48 -3.00 7.18
N TYR A 189 1.60 -2.96 6.17
CA TYR A 189 1.15 -1.69 5.60
C TYR A 189 0.01 -1.11 6.45
N PRO A 190 0.13 0.10 7.07
CA PRO A 190 -0.79 0.54 8.12
C PRO A 190 -2.23 0.81 7.70
N LEU A 191 -2.56 0.66 6.41
CA LEU A 191 -3.97 0.67 5.98
C LEU A 191 -4.75 -0.46 6.65
N TYR A 192 -4.14 -1.62 6.86
CA TYR A 192 -4.80 -2.78 7.45
C TYR A 192 -5.17 -2.51 8.91
N SER A 193 -4.23 -2.20 9.78
CA SER A 193 -4.52 -1.84 11.19
C SER A 193 -5.52 -0.69 11.31
N ALA A 194 -5.35 0.37 10.53
CA ALA A 194 -6.28 1.50 10.50
C ALA A 194 -7.71 1.06 10.15
N THR A 195 -7.87 0.23 9.13
CA THR A 195 -9.19 -0.27 8.69
C THR A 195 -9.78 -1.23 9.73
N LEU A 196 -8.98 -2.11 10.31
CA LEU A 196 -9.43 -3.02 11.36
C LEU A 196 -9.91 -2.23 12.59
N ALA A 197 -9.19 -1.18 12.98
CA ALA A 197 -9.61 -0.28 14.06
C ALA A 197 -10.92 0.46 13.74
N GLU A 198 -11.06 1.01 12.52
CA GLU A 198 -12.27 1.70 12.06
C GLU A 198 -13.49 0.78 12.09
N LEU A 199 -13.33 -0.45 11.60
CA LEU A 199 -14.38 -1.47 11.60
C LEU A 199 -14.59 -2.10 12.97
N GLY A 200 -13.65 -1.92 13.90
CA GLY A 200 -13.63 -2.52 15.23
C GLY A 200 -13.33 -4.01 15.21
N ALA A 201 -12.63 -4.52 14.19
CA ALA A 201 -12.16 -5.90 14.12
C ALA A 201 -10.97 -6.13 15.07
N VAL A 202 -10.63 -7.38 15.32
CA VAL A 202 -9.43 -7.74 16.09
C VAL A 202 -8.25 -7.89 15.12
N GLN A 203 -7.19 -7.14 15.38
CA GLN A 203 -5.92 -7.29 14.68
C GLN A 203 -5.17 -8.50 15.25
N VAL A 204 -4.78 -9.44 14.40
CA VAL A 204 -3.98 -10.61 14.78
C VAL A 204 -2.62 -10.49 14.08
N ASP A 205 -1.58 -10.31 14.87
CA ASP A 205 -0.24 -10.07 14.35
C ASP A 205 0.49 -11.39 14.08
N TYR A 206 1.04 -11.54 12.88
CA TYR A 206 2.03 -12.59 12.58
C TYR A 206 3.33 -11.95 12.13
N TYR A 207 4.46 -12.39 12.67
CA TYR A 207 5.75 -11.76 12.43
C TYR A 207 6.45 -12.33 11.19
N LEU A 208 6.83 -11.47 10.25
CA LEU A 208 7.73 -11.86 9.18
C LEU A 208 9.13 -12.14 9.74
N ASP A 209 9.85 -13.07 9.13
CA ASP A 209 11.18 -13.48 9.60
C ASP A 209 12.28 -12.61 8.97
N GLU A 210 12.72 -11.59 9.71
CA GLU A 210 13.79 -10.68 9.31
C GLU A 210 15.07 -11.43 8.91
N GLU A 211 15.46 -12.46 9.67
CA GLU A 211 16.72 -13.20 9.44
C GLU A 211 16.67 -14.05 8.16
N ARG A 212 15.46 -14.28 7.63
CA ARG A 212 15.21 -14.99 6.37
C ARG A 212 14.63 -14.06 5.30
N ALA A 213 15.15 -12.84 5.22
CA ALA A 213 14.76 -11.84 4.22
C ALA A 213 13.26 -11.51 4.24
N TRP A 214 12.67 -11.40 5.43
CA TRP A 214 11.24 -11.14 5.66
C TRP A 214 10.31 -12.21 5.07
N ALA A 215 10.79 -13.45 4.97
CA ALA A 215 9.97 -14.59 4.59
C ALA A 215 8.79 -14.77 5.55
N LEU A 216 7.67 -15.24 4.99
CA LEU A 216 6.53 -15.65 5.79
C LEU A 216 6.74 -17.08 6.27
N ASP A 217 6.48 -17.32 7.56
CA ASP A 217 6.59 -18.64 8.19
C ASP A 217 5.20 -19.16 8.62
N VAL A 218 4.85 -20.37 8.16
CA VAL A 218 3.57 -21.02 8.49
C VAL A 218 3.50 -21.43 9.96
N ALA A 219 4.64 -21.77 10.58
CA ALA A 219 4.66 -22.07 12.01
C ALA A 219 4.29 -20.85 12.85
N GLU A 220 4.75 -19.67 12.42
CA GLU A 220 4.38 -18.39 13.01
C GLU A 220 2.90 -18.05 12.78
N LEU A 221 2.36 -18.34 11.59
CA LEU A 221 0.92 -18.21 11.33
C LEU A 221 0.08 -19.09 12.28
N HIS A 222 0.47 -20.36 12.48
CA HIS A 222 -0.21 -21.24 13.43
C HIS A 222 -0.14 -20.69 14.86
N ARG A 223 1.02 -20.19 15.30
CA ARG A 223 1.19 -19.58 16.63
C ARG A 223 0.23 -18.41 16.82
N ALA A 224 0.22 -17.47 15.88
CA ALA A 224 -0.63 -16.27 15.92
C ALA A 224 -2.12 -16.64 15.91
N LEU A 225 -2.51 -17.58 15.05
CA LEU A 225 -3.89 -18.07 14.94
C LEU A 225 -4.37 -18.71 16.24
N CYS A 226 -3.57 -19.61 16.84
CA CYS A 226 -3.92 -20.29 18.08
C CYS A 226 -4.10 -19.30 19.24
N GLN A 227 -3.20 -18.34 19.41
CA GLN A 227 -3.33 -17.31 20.45
C GLN A 227 -4.57 -16.41 20.23
N ALA A 228 -4.89 -16.11 18.98
CA ALA A 228 -6.03 -15.27 18.65
C ALA A 228 -7.38 -15.92 18.97
N ARG A 229 -7.48 -17.25 18.86
CA ARG A 229 -8.70 -18.02 19.16
C ARG A 229 -9.17 -17.88 20.61
N ASP A 230 -8.29 -17.50 21.52
CA ASP A 230 -8.63 -17.27 22.93
C ASP A 230 -9.53 -16.03 23.12
N HIS A 231 -9.46 -15.05 22.21
CA HIS A 231 -10.09 -13.74 22.40
C HIS A 231 -10.81 -13.18 21.17
N CYS A 232 -10.76 -13.86 20.02
CA CYS A 232 -11.51 -13.51 18.83
C CYS A 232 -11.78 -14.75 17.96
N ARG A 233 -12.49 -14.55 16.84
CA ARG A 233 -12.67 -15.56 15.80
C ARG A 233 -11.88 -15.15 14.56
N PRO A 234 -10.65 -15.67 14.37
CA PRO A 234 -9.91 -15.46 13.13
C PRO A 234 -10.72 -15.94 11.93
N ARG A 235 -10.83 -15.10 10.90
CA ARG A 235 -11.57 -15.42 9.66
C ARG A 235 -10.83 -15.09 8.39
N ALA A 236 -9.73 -14.35 8.46
CA ALA A 236 -9.04 -13.90 7.28
C ALA A 236 -7.53 -13.76 7.52
N LEU A 237 -6.76 -13.96 6.46
CA LEU A 237 -5.32 -13.79 6.42
C LEU A 237 -4.95 -12.86 5.28
N CYS A 238 -4.30 -11.75 5.62
CA CYS A 238 -3.74 -10.81 4.67
C CYS A 238 -2.27 -11.16 4.40
N VAL A 239 -1.90 -11.22 3.12
CA VAL A 239 -0.52 -11.33 2.66
C VAL A 239 -0.22 -10.17 1.71
N ILE A 240 0.89 -9.48 1.93
CA ILE A 240 1.35 -8.38 1.07
C ILE A 240 2.55 -8.87 0.27
N ASN A 241 2.41 -9.00 -1.05
CA ASN A 241 3.44 -9.58 -1.91
C ASN A 241 3.46 -8.95 -3.31
N PRO A 242 4.55 -8.27 -3.73
CA PRO A 242 5.73 -7.91 -2.96
C PRO A 242 5.43 -7.03 -1.74
N GLY A 243 6.20 -7.19 -0.66
CA GLY A 243 5.87 -6.64 0.65
C GLY A 243 6.16 -5.14 0.81
N ASN A 244 5.37 -4.51 1.68
CA ASN A 244 5.52 -3.13 2.13
C ASN A 244 5.30 -3.11 3.65
N PRO A 245 6.28 -2.69 4.45
CA PRO A 245 7.46 -1.89 4.10
C PRO A 245 8.71 -2.67 3.68
N THR A 246 8.68 -3.99 3.73
CA THR A 246 9.85 -4.87 3.79
C THR A 246 10.51 -5.18 2.43
N GLY A 247 9.80 -4.99 1.30
CA GLY A 247 10.38 -5.12 -0.04
C GLY A 247 10.71 -6.55 -0.48
N GLN A 248 10.31 -7.57 0.27
CA GLN A 248 10.49 -8.98 -0.09
C GLN A 248 9.50 -9.45 -1.15
N VAL A 249 9.85 -10.53 -1.83
CA VAL A 249 9.02 -11.25 -2.80
C VAL A 249 8.93 -12.71 -2.35
N GLN A 250 7.71 -13.18 -2.08
CA GLN A 250 7.48 -14.54 -1.60
C GLN A 250 7.70 -15.55 -2.73
N THR A 251 8.32 -16.68 -2.39
CA THR A 251 8.49 -17.79 -3.35
C THR A 251 7.17 -18.50 -3.61
N ARG A 252 7.10 -19.23 -4.73
CA ARG A 252 5.93 -20.05 -5.06
C ARG A 252 5.60 -21.06 -3.96
N GLU A 253 6.62 -21.70 -3.39
CA GLU A 253 6.48 -22.71 -2.33
C GLU A 253 5.91 -22.11 -1.05
N CYS A 254 6.35 -20.89 -0.69
CA CYS A 254 5.79 -20.14 0.43
C CYS A 254 4.29 -19.86 0.20
N ILE A 255 3.92 -19.35 -0.98
CA ILE A 255 2.53 -19.08 -1.33
C ILE A 255 1.68 -20.35 -1.27
N GLU A 256 2.19 -21.47 -1.80
CA GLU A 256 1.51 -22.77 -1.75
C GLU A 256 1.28 -23.23 -0.30
N ALA A 257 2.30 -23.10 0.56
CA ALA A 257 2.18 -23.44 1.98
C ALA A 257 1.16 -22.57 2.72
N VAL A 258 1.11 -21.27 2.40
CA VAL A 258 0.11 -20.34 2.94
C VAL A 258 -1.31 -20.70 2.48
N ILE A 259 -1.49 -21.07 1.22
CA ILE A 259 -2.81 -21.49 0.71
C ILE A 259 -3.28 -22.76 1.42
N ARG A 260 -2.39 -23.74 1.63
CA ARG A 260 -2.70 -24.96 2.41
C ARG A 260 -3.14 -24.61 3.83
N PHE A 261 -2.37 -23.77 4.52
CA PHE A 261 -2.70 -23.29 5.86
C PHE A 261 -4.06 -22.58 5.91
N ALA A 262 -4.32 -21.64 5.00
CA ALA A 262 -5.57 -20.91 4.96
C ALA A 262 -6.78 -21.83 4.68
N PHE A 263 -6.58 -22.84 3.84
CA PHE A 263 -7.61 -23.83 3.52
C PHE A 263 -7.94 -24.71 4.74
N GLU A 264 -6.92 -25.25 5.40
CA GLU A 264 -7.06 -26.08 6.61
C GLU A 264 -7.76 -25.31 7.74
N GLU A 265 -7.40 -24.03 7.91
CA GLU A 265 -7.89 -23.19 9.00
C GLU A 265 -9.14 -22.37 8.63
N ARG A 266 -9.67 -22.54 7.41
CA ARG A 266 -10.86 -21.86 6.87
C ARG A 266 -10.77 -20.33 6.95
N LEU A 267 -9.65 -19.80 6.48
CA LEU A 267 -9.37 -18.37 6.44
C LEU A 267 -9.60 -17.83 5.03
N PHE A 268 -10.29 -16.70 4.94
CA PHE A 268 -10.41 -15.92 3.71
C PHE A 268 -9.05 -15.28 3.38
N LEU A 269 -8.51 -15.51 2.18
CA LEU A 269 -7.22 -14.93 1.78
C LEU A 269 -7.40 -13.52 1.19
N LEU A 270 -6.62 -12.56 1.70
CA LEU A 270 -6.46 -11.22 1.14
C LEU A 270 -5.04 -11.12 0.56
N ALA A 271 -4.90 -11.20 -0.76
CA ALA A 271 -3.61 -11.09 -1.44
C ALA A 271 -3.42 -9.67 -1.98
N ASP A 272 -2.65 -8.86 -1.27
CA ASP A 272 -2.28 -7.50 -1.68
C ASP A 272 -1.08 -7.53 -2.63
N GLU A 273 -1.38 -7.50 -3.93
CA GLU A 273 -0.42 -7.72 -5.02
C GLU A 273 -0.13 -6.42 -5.80
N VAL A 274 -0.33 -5.26 -5.17
CA VAL A 274 -0.19 -3.95 -5.84
C VAL A 274 1.21 -3.66 -6.38
N TYR A 275 2.23 -4.40 -5.94
CA TYR A 275 3.62 -4.25 -6.37
C TYR A 275 4.09 -5.32 -7.38
N GLN A 276 3.18 -6.09 -7.98
CA GLN A 276 3.53 -7.25 -8.82
C GLN A 276 4.49 -6.96 -9.98
N ASP A 277 4.48 -5.75 -10.55
CA ASP A 277 5.39 -5.33 -11.62
C ASP A 277 6.76 -4.83 -11.10
N ASN A 278 6.92 -4.63 -9.79
CA ASN A 278 8.15 -4.17 -9.14
C ASN A 278 8.90 -5.36 -8.52
N VAL A 279 9.64 -6.10 -9.34
CA VAL A 279 10.54 -7.17 -8.89
C VAL A 279 11.92 -6.95 -9.48
N TYR A 280 12.95 -6.92 -8.63
CA TYR A 280 14.30 -6.46 -8.97
C TYR A 280 15.38 -7.50 -8.69
N ALA A 281 15.27 -8.24 -7.58
CA ALA A 281 16.33 -9.15 -7.16
C ALA A 281 16.44 -10.34 -8.11
N ALA A 282 17.68 -10.73 -8.40
CA ALA A 282 17.95 -11.91 -9.21
C ALA A 282 17.33 -13.16 -8.57
N GLY A 283 16.66 -13.98 -9.38
CA GLY A 283 15.97 -15.18 -8.92
C GLY A 283 14.62 -14.93 -8.23
N SER A 284 14.24 -13.67 -7.97
CA SER A 284 12.89 -13.34 -7.50
C SER A 284 11.93 -13.26 -8.69
N GLN A 285 10.75 -13.84 -8.53
CA GLN A 285 9.68 -13.78 -9.51
C GLN A 285 8.35 -13.54 -8.79
N PHE A 286 7.50 -12.70 -9.37
CA PHE A 286 6.13 -12.57 -8.89
C PHE A 286 5.31 -13.81 -9.30
N HIS A 287 4.66 -14.42 -8.31
CA HIS A 287 3.64 -15.44 -8.49
C HIS A 287 2.35 -14.92 -7.85
N SER A 288 1.27 -14.83 -8.62
CA SER A 288 -0.02 -14.46 -8.04
C SER A 288 -0.56 -15.60 -7.17
N PHE A 289 -1.24 -15.25 -6.08
CA PHE A 289 -1.98 -16.21 -5.27
C PHE A 289 -3.02 -16.95 -6.10
N LYS A 290 -3.67 -16.25 -7.04
CA LYS A 290 -4.62 -16.84 -7.99
C LYS A 290 -3.98 -17.94 -8.84
N LYS A 291 -2.82 -17.70 -9.44
CA LYS A 291 -2.10 -18.72 -10.22
C LYS A 291 -1.80 -19.96 -9.38
N VAL A 292 -1.15 -19.77 -8.24
CA VAL A 292 -0.73 -20.88 -7.38
C VAL A 292 -1.95 -21.67 -6.88
N LEU A 293 -3.01 -20.97 -6.43
CA LEU A 293 -4.26 -21.59 -5.98
C LEU A 293 -4.88 -22.50 -7.06
N MET A 294 -4.92 -22.05 -8.31
CA MET A 294 -5.52 -22.81 -9.39
C MET A 294 -4.65 -23.99 -9.82
N GLU A 295 -3.33 -23.81 -9.84
CA GLU A 295 -2.36 -24.89 -10.11
C GLU A 295 -2.38 -26.00 -9.05
N MET A 296 -2.70 -25.67 -7.79
CA MET A 296 -2.88 -26.67 -6.73
C MET A 296 -4.08 -27.61 -6.97
N GLY A 297 -5.01 -27.23 -7.84
CA GLY A 297 -6.18 -28.03 -8.20
C GLY A 297 -7.17 -28.27 -7.05
N PRO A 298 -8.19 -29.13 -7.26
CA PRO A 298 -9.14 -29.49 -6.22
C PRO A 298 -8.48 -30.23 -5.03
N PRO A 299 -8.92 -29.99 -3.78
CA PRO A 299 -10.08 -29.17 -3.43
C PRO A 299 -9.79 -27.66 -3.38
N TYR A 300 -8.52 -27.24 -3.31
CA TYR A 300 -8.11 -25.85 -3.09
C TYR A 300 -8.73 -24.90 -4.12
N ALA A 301 -8.48 -25.16 -5.41
CA ALA A 301 -8.89 -24.27 -6.51
C ALA A 301 -10.40 -23.95 -6.53
N GLY A 302 -11.24 -24.89 -6.10
CA GLY A 302 -12.70 -24.75 -6.13
C GLY A 302 -13.35 -24.36 -4.80
N GLN A 303 -12.58 -24.16 -3.73
CA GLN A 303 -13.14 -23.94 -2.38
C GLN A 303 -12.45 -22.85 -1.58
N GLN A 304 -11.15 -22.61 -1.76
CA GLN A 304 -10.44 -21.56 -1.02
C GLN A 304 -10.93 -20.19 -1.48
N GLU A 305 -11.47 -19.39 -0.57
CA GLU A 305 -11.87 -18.01 -0.81
C GLU A 305 -10.62 -17.11 -0.89
N LEU A 306 -10.53 -16.31 -1.95
CA LEU A 306 -9.39 -15.42 -2.20
C LEU A 306 -9.85 -14.12 -2.84
N ALA A 307 -9.41 -12.99 -2.29
CA ALA A 307 -9.45 -11.67 -2.92
C ALA A 307 -8.03 -11.20 -3.26
N SER A 308 -7.75 -11.00 -4.55
CA SER A 308 -6.47 -10.46 -5.05
C SER A 308 -6.63 -8.99 -5.45
N PHE A 309 -5.81 -8.11 -4.87
CA PHE A 309 -5.91 -6.66 -5.05
C PHE A 309 -4.82 -6.12 -5.99
N HIS A 310 -5.22 -5.19 -6.87
CA HIS A 310 -4.30 -4.47 -7.74
C HIS A 310 -4.60 -2.97 -7.81
N SER A 311 -3.61 -2.18 -8.23
CA SER A 311 -3.69 -0.72 -8.26
C SER A 311 -2.89 -0.12 -9.40
N THR A 312 -3.38 0.97 -9.98
CA THR A 312 -2.62 1.77 -10.97
C THR A 312 -1.57 2.68 -10.31
N SER A 313 -1.50 2.71 -8.98
CA SER A 313 -0.69 3.68 -8.23
C SER A 313 0.79 3.31 -8.14
N LYS A 314 1.14 2.04 -8.27
CA LYS A 314 2.49 1.51 -8.02
C LYS A 314 3.11 1.04 -9.33
N GLY A 315 4.27 0.39 -9.34
CA GLY A 315 4.88 -0.05 -10.59
C GLY A 315 5.54 1.05 -11.38
N TYR A 316 5.94 0.68 -12.60
CA TYR A 316 6.45 1.60 -13.60
C TYR A 316 5.40 2.63 -14.06
N MET A 317 4.11 2.31 -13.90
CA MET A 317 2.99 3.21 -14.18
C MET A 317 2.92 4.39 -13.18
N GLY A 318 2.94 4.13 -11.85
CA GLY A 318 3.14 5.17 -10.83
C GLY A 318 2.03 6.25 -10.75
N GLU A 319 0.80 5.95 -11.16
CA GLU A 319 -0.27 6.94 -11.35
C GLU A 319 -1.17 7.09 -10.10
N CYS A 320 -0.56 7.41 -8.95
CA CYS A 320 -1.20 7.47 -7.63
C CYS A 320 -2.46 8.34 -7.56
N GLY A 321 -2.46 9.48 -8.27
CA GLY A 321 -3.52 10.50 -8.21
C GLY A 321 -4.81 10.11 -8.93
N PHE A 322 -4.74 9.20 -9.91
CA PHE A 322 -5.91 8.78 -10.70
C PHE A 322 -6.80 7.78 -9.99
N ARG A 323 -6.31 7.17 -8.90
CA ARG A 323 -7.08 6.27 -8.02
C ARG A 323 -7.75 5.10 -8.77
N GLY A 324 -7.06 4.47 -9.72
CA GLY A 324 -7.53 3.24 -10.38
C GLY A 324 -7.08 1.98 -9.65
N GLY A 325 -7.91 0.94 -9.63
CA GLY A 325 -7.59 -0.37 -9.07
C GLY A 325 -8.70 -1.39 -9.30
N TYR A 326 -8.44 -2.64 -8.94
CA TYR A 326 -9.45 -3.70 -8.94
C TYR A 326 -9.20 -4.70 -7.82
N VAL A 327 -10.23 -5.49 -7.54
CA VAL A 327 -10.12 -6.77 -6.83
C VAL A 327 -10.75 -7.87 -7.67
N GLU A 328 -10.04 -8.99 -7.82
CA GLU A 328 -10.63 -10.26 -8.28
C GLU A 328 -10.97 -11.07 -7.03
N VAL A 329 -12.22 -11.55 -6.91
CA VAL A 329 -12.59 -12.46 -5.82
C VAL A 329 -13.05 -13.80 -6.38
N VAL A 330 -12.35 -14.87 -6.01
CA VAL A 330 -12.69 -16.24 -6.41
C VAL A 330 -13.28 -17.02 -5.24
N ASN A 331 -14.17 -17.96 -5.56
CA ASN A 331 -14.87 -18.84 -4.62
C ASN A 331 -15.71 -18.09 -3.55
N MET A 332 -16.07 -16.82 -3.78
CA MET A 332 -16.97 -16.09 -2.89
C MET A 332 -18.37 -16.72 -2.93
N ASP A 333 -19.02 -16.81 -1.76
CA ASP A 333 -20.45 -17.15 -1.69
C ASP A 333 -21.29 -16.18 -2.55
N ALA A 334 -22.16 -16.73 -3.40
CA ALA A 334 -22.93 -15.95 -4.36
C ALA A 334 -23.87 -14.92 -3.70
N ALA A 335 -24.43 -15.24 -2.52
CA ALA A 335 -25.29 -14.29 -1.80
C ALA A 335 -24.46 -13.16 -1.17
N VAL A 336 -23.24 -13.46 -0.71
CA VAL A 336 -22.27 -12.43 -0.26
C VAL A 336 -21.85 -11.53 -1.44
N GLN A 337 -21.64 -12.08 -2.63
CA GLN A 337 -21.34 -11.29 -3.84
C GLN A 337 -22.47 -10.29 -4.17
N GLN A 338 -23.73 -10.69 -3.99
CA GLN A 338 -24.86 -9.75 -4.13
C GLN A 338 -24.84 -8.64 -3.07
N GLN A 339 -24.44 -8.95 -1.82
CA GLN A 339 -24.25 -7.90 -0.80
C GLN A 339 -23.08 -6.98 -1.14
N MET A 340 -22.00 -7.50 -1.72
CA MET A 340 -20.88 -6.68 -2.21
C MET A 340 -21.35 -5.71 -3.29
N LEU A 341 -22.10 -6.18 -4.29
CA LEU A 341 -22.68 -5.34 -5.34
C LEU A 341 -23.59 -4.25 -4.76
N LYS A 342 -24.45 -4.60 -3.79
CA LYS A 342 -25.30 -3.64 -3.08
C LYS A 342 -24.48 -2.60 -2.30
N LEU A 343 -23.39 -3.01 -1.64
CA LEU A 343 -22.50 -2.10 -0.92
C LEU A 343 -21.77 -1.14 -1.88
N MET A 344 -21.38 -1.63 -3.06
CA MET A 344 -20.75 -0.78 -4.08
C MET A 344 -21.75 0.20 -4.70
N SER A 345 -23.01 -0.22 -4.90
CA SER A 345 -24.03 0.61 -5.55
C SER A 345 -24.41 1.86 -4.76
N VAL A 346 -24.31 1.83 -3.42
CA VAL A 346 -24.55 3.03 -2.60
C VAL A 346 -23.50 4.13 -2.82
N ARG A 347 -22.39 3.81 -3.50
CA ARG A 347 -21.32 4.75 -3.88
C ARG A 347 -21.30 5.07 -5.37
N LEU A 348 -22.31 4.63 -6.11
CA LEU A 348 -22.43 4.75 -7.56
C LEU A 348 -21.38 3.93 -8.32
N CYS A 349 -20.17 4.44 -8.52
CA CYS A 349 -19.05 3.75 -9.17
C CYS A 349 -17.69 4.42 -8.81
N PRO A 350 -16.55 3.74 -9.02
CA PRO A 350 -15.24 4.40 -8.99
C PRO A 350 -15.14 5.51 -10.06
N PRO A 351 -14.31 6.54 -9.88
CA PRO A 351 -14.09 7.54 -10.92
C PRO A 351 -13.66 6.93 -12.26
N VAL A 352 -14.39 7.24 -13.34
CA VAL A 352 -14.17 6.64 -14.66
C VAL A 352 -12.77 6.92 -15.23
N PRO A 353 -12.12 8.09 -15.03
CA PRO A 353 -10.72 8.26 -15.44
C PRO A 353 -9.75 7.25 -14.81
N GLY A 354 -9.98 6.85 -13.55
CA GLY A 354 -9.19 5.81 -12.88
C GLY A 354 -9.45 4.42 -13.47
N GLN A 355 -10.69 4.14 -13.89
CA GLN A 355 -11.04 2.91 -14.61
C GLN A 355 -10.40 2.89 -15.99
N ALA A 356 -10.48 3.99 -16.76
CA ALA A 356 -9.85 4.13 -18.07
C ALA A 356 -8.34 3.92 -17.98
N LEU A 357 -7.67 4.51 -16.99
CA LEU A 357 -6.24 4.29 -16.78
C LEU A 357 -5.94 2.81 -16.46
N LEU A 358 -6.79 2.15 -15.68
CA LEU A 358 -6.61 0.73 -15.37
C LEU A 358 -6.67 -0.12 -16.64
N ASP A 359 -7.57 0.18 -17.60
CA ASP A 359 -7.59 -0.50 -18.91
C ASP A 359 -6.22 -0.45 -19.61
N LEU A 360 -5.57 0.71 -19.58
CA LEU A 360 -4.26 0.91 -20.22
C LEU A 360 -3.14 0.15 -19.52
N VAL A 361 -3.23 0.01 -18.19
CA VAL A 361 -2.27 -0.75 -17.39
C VAL A 361 -2.38 -2.24 -17.70
N VAL A 362 -3.60 -2.77 -17.83
CA VAL A 362 -3.85 -4.21 -18.02
C VAL A 362 -3.84 -4.61 -19.50
N SER A 363 -3.99 -3.65 -20.41
CA SER A 363 -3.92 -3.83 -21.86
C SER A 363 -2.93 -2.85 -22.50
N PRO A 364 -1.62 -2.97 -22.23
CA PRO A 364 -0.60 -2.12 -22.85
C PRO A 364 -0.55 -2.31 -24.38
N PRO A 365 0.13 -1.41 -25.13
CA PRO A 365 0.33 -1.58 -26.56
C PRO A 365 0.90 -2.95 -26.92
N ALA A 366 0.42 -3.55 -28.02
CA ALA A 366 0.92 -4.80 -28.56
C ALA A 366 2.16 -4.57 -29.44
N PRO A 367 3.00 -5.59 -29.71
CA PRO A 367 4.21 -5.43 -30.53
C PRO A 367 4.01 -4.81 -31.93
N THR A 368 2.80 -4.91 -32.48
CA THR A 368 2.41 -4.33 -33.78
C THR A 368 1.96 -2.88 -33.69
N ASP A 369 1.74 -2.35 -32.48
CA ASP A 369 1.22 -1.00 -32.27
C ASP A 369 2.33 0.05 -32.35
N PRO A 370 2.08 1.23 -32.97
CA PRO A 370 3.05 2.31 -33.09
C PRO A 370 3.70 2.75 -31.77
N SER A 371 2.95 2.74 -30.67
CA SER A 371 3.46 3.20 -29.36
C SER A 371 4.26 2.14 -28.60
N PHE A 372 4.33 0.89 -29.09
CA PHE A 372 4.94 -0.23 -28.35
C PHE A 372 6.40 0.00 -28.00
N ALA A 373 7.22 0.39 -28.99
CA ALA A 373 8.65 0.56 -28.79
C ALA A 373 8.95 1.63 -27.72
N GLN A 374 8.26 2.77 -27.77
CA GLN A 374 8.39 3.82 -26.77
C GLN A 374 7.90 3.36 -25.39
N PHE A 375 6.73 2.73 -25.32
CA PHE A 375 6.16 2.22 -24.07
C PHE A 375 7.11 1.22 -23.39
N GLN A 376 7.69 0.28 -24.13
CA GLN A 376 8.65 -0.68 -23.60
C GLN A 376 9.93 0.00 -23.12
N ALA A 377 10.45 0.97 -23.88
CA ALA A 377 11.63 1.73 -23.47
C ALA A 377 11.40 2.51 -22.16
N GLU A 378 10.26 3.18 -22.03
CA GLU A 378 9.88 3.91 -20.81
C GLU A 378 9.70 2.96 -19.61
N LYS A 379 8.97 1.84 -19.80
CA LYS A 379 8.79 0.81 -18.78
C LYS A 379 10.12 0.24 -18.30
N GLN A 380 10.98 -0.18 -19.22
CA GLN A 380 12.28 -0.78 -18.89
C GLN A 380 13.19 0.23 -18.20
N ALA A 381 13.22 1.48 -18.66
CA ALA A 381 14.01 2.54 -18.04
C ALA A 381 13.60 2.74 -16.57
N VAL A 382 12.30 2.86 -16.29
CA VAL A 382 11.79 3.02 -14.91
C VAL A 382 12.15 1.83 -14.03
N LEU A 383 11.91 0.60 -14.50
CA LEU A 383 12.21 -0.60 -13.71
C LEU A 383 13.72 -0.79 -13.47
N ALA A 384 14.56 -0.52 -14.47
CA ALA A 384 16.01 -0.56 -14.33
C ALA A 384 16.51 0.48 -13.33
N GLU A 385 15.96 1.69 -13.37
CA GLU A 385 16.30 2.75 -12.41
C GLU A 385 15.91 2.35 -10.99
N LEU A 386 14.72 1.80 -10.78
CA LEU A 386 14.28 1.31 -9.47
C LEU A 386 15.15 0.17 -8.95
N ALA A 387 15.54 -0.79 -9.80
CA ALA A 387 16.44 -1.87 -9.43
C ALA A 387 17.83 -1.35 -9.01
N ALA A 388 18.37 -0.36 -9.73
CA ALA A 388 19.65 0.26 -9.38
C ALA A 388 19.58 1.00 -8.03
N LYS A 389 18.49 1.71 -7.76
CA LYS A 389 18.24 2.40 -6.48
C LYS A 389 18.05 1.44 -5.32
N ALA A 390 17.35 0.33 -5.53
CA ALA A 390 17.18 -0.75 -4.56
C ALA A 390 18.53 -1.32 -4.12
N LYS A 391 19.37 -1.70 -5.10
CA LYS A 391 20.72 -2.21 -4.85
C LYS A 391 21.61 -1.20 -4.13
N LEU A 392 21.61 0.07 -4.56
CA LEU A 392 22.39 1.13 -3.91
C LEU A 392 21.98 1.31 -2.45
N THR A 393 20.67 1.29 -2.17
CA THR A 393 20.14 1.47 -0.81
C THR A 393 20.59 0.35 0.12
N GLU A 394 20.47 -0.90 -0.33
CA GLU A 394 20.94 -2.08 0.40
C GLU A 394 22.45 -1.99 0.69
N GLN A 395 23.26 -1.67 -0.32
CA GLN A 395 24.71 -1.58 -0.19
C GLN A 395 25.13 -0.53 0.83
N VAL A 396 24.64 0.72 0.70
CA VAL A 396 25.08 1.81 1.58
C VAL A 396 24.64 1.60 3.02
N PHE A 397 23.45 1.04 3.26
CA PHE A 397 23.02 0.74 4.63
C PHE A 397 23.81 -0.40 5.26
N ASN A 398 24.13 -1.46 4.51
CA ASN A 398 24.93 -2.57 5.05
C ASN A 398 26.41 -2.21 5.27
N GLU A 399 26.92 -1.16 4.62
CA GLU A 399 28.24 -0.59 4.88
C GLU A 399 28.28 0.30 6.14
N ALA A 400 27.12 0.80 6.61
CA ALA A 400 27.05 1.69 7.76
C ALA A 400 27.03 0.90 9.09
N PRO A 401 28.02 1.08 9.98
CA PRO A 401 28.06 0.35 11.25
C PRO A 401 26.78 0.59 12.08
N GLY A 402 26.17 -0.49 12.57
CA GLY A 402 24.94 -0.45 13.35
C GLY A 402 23.65 -0.36 12.52
N ILE A 403 23.74 -0.40 11.18
CA ILE A 403 22.58 -0.53 10.30
C ILE A 403 22.67 -1.86 9.56
N SER A 404 21.54 -2.59 9.47
CA SER A 404 21.41 -3.78 8.63
C SER A 404 20.17 -3.66 7.76
N CYS A 405 20.29 -3.98 6.47
CA CYS A 405 19.21 -3.89 5.51
C CYS A 405 19.11 -5.19 4.71
N ASN A 406 17.95 -5.84 4.81
CA ASN A 406 17.62 -6.96 3.93
C ASN A 406 17.57 -6.53 2.45
N PRO A 407 17.75 -7.47 1.51
CA PRO A 407 17.63 -7.20 0.09
C PRO A 407 16.26 -6.62 -0.26
N VAL A 408 16.25 -5.54 -1.04
CA VAL A 408 15.03 -4.95 -1.58
C VAL A 408 14.68 -5.71 -2.87
N GLN A 409 13.99 -6.84 -2.70
CA GLN A 409 13.65 -7.74 -3.80
C GLN A 409 12.60 -7.16 -4.75
N GLY A 410 11.74 -6.27 -4.26
CA GLY A 410 10.65 -5.65 -5.00
C GLY A 410 10.06 -4.43 -4.32
N ALA A 411 8.85 -4.04 -4.76
CA ALA A 411 8.14 -2.84 -4.27
C ALA A 411 8.95 -1.54 -4.43
N MET A 412 8.90 -0.61 -3.48
CA MET A 412 9.56 0.71 -3.57
C MET A 412 10.17 1.16 -2.24
N TYR A 413 10.43 0.22 -1.33
CA TYR A 413 10.81 0.52 0.04
C TYR A 413 11.93 -0.38 0.54
N SER A 414 12.74 0.19 1.42
CA SER A 414 13.62 -0.54 2.32
C SER A 414 13.12 -0.36 3.76
N PHE A 415 13.40 -1.36 4.60
CA PHE A 415 13.08 -1.35 6.02
C PHE A 415 14.31 -1.76 6.84
N PRO A 416 15.38 -0.93 6.82
CA PRO A 416 16.59 -1.22 7.57
C PRO A 416 16.32 -1.26 9.07
N ARG A 417 17.02 -2.19 9.74
CA ARG A 417 17.14 -2.24 11.19
C ARG A 417 18.29 -1.36 11.63
N VAL A 418 18.05 -0.62 12.72
CA VAL A 418 19.03 0.27 13.34
C VAL A 418 19.32 -0.18 14.76
N GLN A 419 20.59 -0.22 15.11
CA GLN A 419 21.04 -0.45 16.48
C GLN A 419 21.06 0.88 17.23
N LEU A 420 20.12 1.07 18.15
CA LEU A 420 20.04 2.27 18.98
C LEU A 420 20.79 2.04 20.30
N PRO A 421 21.70 2.96 20.70
CA PRO A 421 22.37 2.86 22.01
C PRO A 421 21.38 2.88 23.18
N PRO A 422 21.68 2.23 24.32
CA PRO A 422 20.80 2.21 25.48
C PRO A 422 20.39 3.62 25.97
N ARG A 423 21.31 4.58 25.99
CA ARG A 423 21.00 5.97 26.40
C ARG A 423 20.05 6.67 25.43
N ALA A 424 20.06 6.31 24.14
CA ALA A 424 19.08 6.83 23.17
C ALA A 424 17.68 6.27 23.44
N VAL A 425 17.59 4.98 23.82
CA VAL A 425 16.34 4.32 24.20
C VAL A 425 15.78 4.95 25.48
N GLU A 426 16.61 5.13 26.51
CA GLU A 426 16.24 5.80 27.76
C GLU A 426 15.76 7.23 27.48
N ARG A 427 16.50 7.99 26.65
CA ARG A 427 16.11 9.36 26.29
C ARG A 427 14.78 9.41 25.56
N ALA A 428 14.49 8.46 24.69
CA ALA A 428 13.20 8.38 24.02
C ALA A 428 12.06 8.13 25.02
N GLN A 429 12.28 7.25 26.00
CA GLN A 429 11.31 6.97 27.07
C GLN A 429 11.04 8.20 27.95
N GLU A 430 12.08 8.96 28.33
CA GLU A 430 11.92 10.24 29.06
C GLU A 430 11.04 11.25 28.31
N LEU A 431 11.08 11.22 26.98
CA LEU A 431 10.28 12.09 26.11
C LEU A 431 8.89 11.50 25.80
N GLY A 432 8.57 10.31 26.29
CA GLY A 432 7.31 9.60 25.97
C GLY A 432 7.22 9.17 24.51
N LEU A 433 8.35 8.92 23.85
CA LEU A 433 8.43 8.52 22.44
C LEU A 433 8.92 7.08 22.30
N ALA A 434 8.50 6.41 21.23
CA ALA A 434 9.15 5.19 20.78
C ALA A 434 10.61 5.50 20.38
N PRO A 435 11.58 4.59 20.62
CA PRO A 435 12.99 4.86 20.30
C PRO A 435 13.26 5.18 18.83
N ASP A 436 12.59 4.50 17.91
CA ASP A 436 12.69 4.78 16.47
C ASP A 436 12.01 6.08 16.06
N MET A 437 10.89 6.46 16.69
CA MET A 437 10.27 7.78 16.52
C MET A 437 11.24 8.89 16.93
N PHE A 438 11.91 8.74 18.07
CA PHE A 438 12.93 9.68 18.53
C PHE A 438 14.09 9.79 17.53
N PHE A 439 14.61 8.65 17.07
CA PHE A 439 15.65 8.62 16.04
C PHE A 439 15.21 9.34 14.76
N CYS A 440 14.02 9.02 14.23
CA CYS A 440 13.51 9.63 13.00
C CYS A 440 13.22 11.13 13.14
N LEU A 441 12.76 11.59 14.30
CA LEU A 441 12.58 13.03 14.57
C LEU A 441 13.92 13.76 14.61
N ARG A 442 14.94 13.21 15.27
CA ARG A 442 16.30 13.78 15.28
C ARG A 442 16.90 13.81 13.87
N LEU A 443 16.72 12.75 13.08
CA LEU A 443 17.14 12.71 11.69
C LEU A 443 16.49 13.86 10.88
N LEU A 444 15.19 14.04 11.02
CA LEU A 444 14.45 15.10 10.34
C LEU A 444 14.95 16.49 10.74
N GLU A 445 15.10 16.75 12.04
CA GLU A 445 15.52 18.06 12.57
C GLU A 445 16.98 18.43 12.23
N GLU A 446 17.85 17.44 12.02
CA GLU A 446 19.27 17.69 11.72
C GLU A 446 19.58 17.68 10.23
N THR A 447 18.80 16.95 9.42
CA THR A 447 19.15 16.69 8.01
C THR A 447 18.07 17.07 7.01
N GLY A 448 16.84 17.31 7.47
CA GLY A 448 15.67 17.51 6.62
C GLY A 448 15.13 16.20 6.01
N ILE A 449 15.70 15.04 6.33
CA ILE A 449 15.29 13.75 5.77
C ILE A 449 14.07 13.23 6.55
N CYS A 450 12.94 13.07 5.85
CA CYS A 450 11.69 12.57 6.43
C CYS A 450 11.51 11.09 6.06
N VAL A 451 11.64 10.21 7.06
CA VAL A 451 11.37 8.76 6.99
C VAL A 451 10.24 8.40 7.96
N VAL A 452 9.70 7.18 7.88
CA VAL A 452 8.63 6.72 8.79
C VAL A 452 9.22 5.71 9.79
N PRO A 453 9.03 5.86 11.11
CA PRO A 453 9.60 4.97 12.11
C PRO A 453 8.95 3.59 12.06
N GLY A 454 9.68 2.56 12.45
CA GLY A 454 9.25 1.15 12.45
C GLY A 454 8.03 0.90 13.33
N SER A 455 7.90 1.63 14.44
CA SER A 455 6.73 1.64 15.34
C SER A 455 5.43 1.96 14.62
N GLY A 456 5.48 2.70 13.50
CA GLY A 456 4.31 2.96 12.66
C GLY A 456 3.82 1.77 11.83
N PHE A 457 4.63 0.72 11.69
CA PHE A 457 4.35 -0.50 10.92
C PHE A 457 4.24 -1.74 11.83
N GLY A 458 4.58 -1.61 13.11
CA GLY A 458 4.86 -2.75 13.98
C GLY A 458 6.21 -3.40 13.65
N GLN A 459 6.83 -3.98 14.67
CA GLN A 459 8.09 -4.71 14.57
C GLN A 459 8.24 -5.64 15.78
N ARG A 460 9.22 -6.55 15.77
CA ARG A 460 9.52 -7.38 16.95
C ARG A 460 9.98 -6.50 18.11
N GLU A 461 9.60 -6.86 19.33
CA GLU A 461 10.04 -6.16 20.53
C GLU A 461 11.58 -6.16 20.63
N GLY A 462 12.15 -5.03 21.05
CA GLY A 462 13.61 -4.85 21.12
C GLY A 462 14.30 -4.62 19.77
N THR A 463 13.56 -4.58 18.66
CA THR A 463 14.07 -4.20 17.34
C THR A 463 13.57 -2.82 16.94
N TYR A 464 14.36 -2.08 16.16
CA TYR A 464 14.05 -0.71 15.74
C TYR A 464 14.36 -0.55 14.27
N HIS A 465 13.44 0.06 13.53
CA HIS A 465 13.53 0.21 12.10
C HIS A 465 13.07 1.59 11.66
N PHE A 466 13.28 1.91 10.40
CA PHE A 466 12.53 2.95 9.70
C PHE A 466 12.25 2.50 8.26
N ARG A 467 11.14 2.95 7.69
CA ARG A 467 10.87 2.79 6.26
C ARG A 467 11.39 3.98 5.49
N MET A 468 12.13 3.70 4.42
CA MET A 468 12.55 4.69 3.44
C MET A 468 12.15 4.23 2.03
N THR A 469 11.71 5.18 1.20
CA THR A 469 11.44 4.90 -0.22
C THR A 469 12.69 5.02 -1.08
N ILE A 470 12.81 4.14 -2.06
CA ILE A 470 13.88 4.16 -3.08
C ILE A 470 13.56 5.12 -4.23
N LEU A 471 12.43 5.84 -4.19
CA LEU A 471 11.95 6.65 -5.31
C LEU A 471 12.81 7.86 -5.70
N PRO A 472 13.51 8.59 -4.80
CA PRO A 472 14.28 9.77 -5.19
C PRO A 472 15.21 9.50 -6.36
N PRO A 473 15.51 10.49 -7.23
CA PRO A 473 16.46 10.33 -8.31
C PRO A 473 17.81 9.85 -7.78
N LEU A 474 18.53 9.02 -8.54
CA LEU A 474 19.72 8.30 -8.06
C LEU A 474 20.76 9.19 -7.38
N GLU A 475 21.02 10.39 -7.93
CA GLU A 475 21.96 11.37 -7.36
C GLU A 475 21.49 11.89 -6.00
N LYS A 476 20.20 12.23 -5.89
CA LYS A 476 19.59 12.69 -4.64
C LYS A 476 19.51 11.57 -3.60
N LEU A 477 19.25 10.34 -4.05
CA LEU A 477 19.23 9.15 -3.20
C LEU A 477 20.61 8.89 -2.60
N ARG A 478 21.70 8.95 -3.39
CA ARG A 478 23.06 8.78 -2.88
C ARG A 478 23.39 9.79 -1.77
N LEU A 479 23.12 11.08 -2.02
CA LEU A 479 23.34 12.13 -1.04
C LEU A 479 22.49 11.96 0.23
N LEU A 480 21.24 11.50 0.08
CA LEU A 480 20.35 11.18 1.19
C LEU A 480 20.96 10.07 2.05
N LEU A 481 21.35 8.95 1.43
CA LEU A 481 21.94 7.79 2.11
C LEU A 481 23.21 8.19 2.86
N GLU A 482 24.13 8.92 2.22
CA GLU A 482 25.36 9.41 2.84
C GLU A 482 25.10 10.36 4.04
N LYS A 483 24.10 11.23 3.93
CA LYS A 483 23.71 12.11 5.04
C LYS A 483 23.11 11.31 6.19
N LEU A 484 22.28 10.31 5.89
CA LEU A 484 21.67 9.43 6.90
C LEU A 484 22.74 8.61 7.62
N SER A 485 23.68 7.98 6.90
CA SER A 485 24.77 7.21 7.52
C SER A 485 25.67 8.08 8.41
N ARG A 486 25.97 9.31 8.00
CA ARG A 486 26.71 10.28 8.84
C ARG A 486 25.93 10.71 10.07
N PHE A 487 24.62 10.99 9.91
CA PHE A 487 23.75 11.28 11.03
C PHE A 487 23.72 10.11 12.02
N HIS A 488 23.54 8.88 11.53
CA HIS A 488 23.53 7.68 12.36
C HIS A 488 24.82 7.55 13.18
N ALA A 489 25.99 7.65 12.53
CA ALA A 489 27.28 7.58 13.23
C ALA A 489 27.42 8.65 14.34
N LYS A 490 27.00 9.89 14.04
CA LYS A 490 26.99 10.99 15.02
C LYS A 490 26.00 10.72 16.17
N PHE A 491 24.80 10.29 15.85
CA PHE A 491 23.74 9.96 16.81
C PHE A 491 24.22 8.86 17.75
N THR A 492 24.79 7.77 17.20
CA THR A 492 25.36 6.69 18.00
C THR A 492 26.42 7.24 18.96
N LEU A 493 27.38 8.03 18.50
CA LEU A 493 28.42 8.62 19.36
C LEU A 493 27.85 9.54 20.46
N GLU A 494 26.79 10.30 20.18
CA GLU A 494 26.13 11.17 21.17
C GLU A 494 25.50 10.37 22.33
N TYR A 495 24.98 9.18 22.03
CA TYR A 495 24.26 8.31 22.97
C TYR A 495 25.03 7.06 23.39
N SER A 496 26.29 6.90 22.96
CA SER A 496 27.18 5.81 23.40
C SER A 496 27.49 5.86 24.90
#